data_AF-A0A559R9Y5-F1
#
_entry.id   AF-A0A559R9Y5-F1
#
_cell.length_a   1.000
_cell.length_b   1.000
_cell.length_c   1.000
_cell.angle_alpha   90.00
_cell.angle_beta   90.00
_cell.angle_gamma   90.00
#
_symmetry.space_group_name_H-M   'P 1'
#
loop_
_entity.id
_entity.type
_entity.pdbx_description
1 polymer ?
#
loop_
_entity_poly.entity_id
_entity_poly.type
_entity_poly.pdbx_seq_one_letter_code
_entity_poly.pdbx_strand_id
1 'polypeptide(L)'
;MKSLKIIFFLISFAYSFSSIGQTVYKTKTGEKYHKESCNYLKYSKFAITLEDALAYGYEACKVCKPLYKTSKTALSSSNAKTDNNNTQSKVSTASQCTGKTKAGKRCKRMTKNANGRCYQH
;
A
#
# COMPACT_ATOMS: atom_id res chain seq x y z
N MET A 1 1.45 36.07 34.26
CA MET A 1 0.87 36.15 32.90
C MET A 1 1.78 35.62 31.78
N LYS A 2 3.11 35.65 31.91
CA LYS A 2 4.05 35.16 30.87
C LYS A 2 4.10 33.62 30.77
N SER A 3 4.06 32.93 31.91
CA SER A 3 4.02 31.45 31.99
C SER A 3 2.71 30.83 31.45
N LEU A 4 1.59 31.54 31.55
CA LEU A 4 0.29 31.07 31.04
C LEU A 4 0.25 31.00 29.50
N LYS A 5 0.96 31.91 28.81
CA LYS A 5 1.11 31.90 27.35
C LYS A 5 1.97 30.73 26.85
N ILE A 6 2.99 30.34 27.62
CA ILE A 6 3.87 29.21 27.29
C ILE A 6 3.13 27.88 27.41
N ILE A 7 2.30 27.74 28.44
CA ILE A 7 1.45 26.56 28.64
C ILE A 7 0.42 26.45 27.49
N PHE A 8 -0.19 27.57 27.08
CA PHE A 8 -1.10 27.60 25.94
C PHE A 8 -0.42 27.19 24.62
N PHE A 9 0.84 27.60 24.42
CA PHE A 9 1.63 27.26 23.23
C PHE A 9 2.01 25.77 23.17
N LEU A 10 2.34 25.16 24.31
CA LEU A 10 2.66 23.73 24.41
C LEU A 10 1.42 22.84 24.21
N ILE A 11 0.26 23.28 24.70
CA ILE A 11 -1.00 22.57 24.52
C ILE A 11 -1.42 22.56 23.04
N SER A 12 -1.28 23.67 22.31
CA SER A 12 -1.56 23.71 20.86
C SER A 12 -0.63 22.82 20.02
N PHE A 13 0.64 22.71 20.38
CA PHE A 13 1.61 21.86 19.67
C PHE A 13 1.32 20.36 19.85
N ALA A 14 0.72 19.97 20.97
CA ALA A 14 0.39 18.57 21.26
C ALA A 14 -0.78 18.02 20.41
N TYR A 15 -1.64 18.86 19.82
CA TYR A 15 -2.82 18.41 19.09
C TYR A 15 -2.61 18.15 17.58
N SER A 16 -1.40 18.35 17.04
CA SER A 16 -1.20 18.45 15.58
C SER A 16 -0.93 17.14 14.80
N PHE A 17 -1.07 15.95 15.39
CA PHE A 17 -0.70 14.70 14.69
C PHE A 17 -1.86 13.72 14.55
N SER A 18 -2.76 13.97 13.59
CA SER A 18 -3.67 12.96 13.06
C SER A 18 -3.61 12.95 11.53
N SER A 19 -2.70 12.15 10.96
CA SER A 19 -2.67 11.88 9.52
C SER A 19 -3.36 10.56 9.21
N ILE A 20 -4.54 10.60 8.59
CA ILE A 20 -5.22 9.41 8.05
C ILE A 20 -4.66 9.13 6.64
N GLY A 21 -4.08 7.94 6.43
CA GLY A 21 -3.61 7.47 5.12
C GLY A 21 -4.75 7.04 4.19
N GLN A 22 -4.47 6.94 2.88
CA GLN A 22 -5.49 6.52 1.90
C GLN A 22 -5.69 5.00 1.93
N THR A 23 -6.91 4.55 2.23
CA THR A 23 -7.25 3.11 2.16
C THR A 23 -7.48 2.66 0.73
N VAL A 24 -6.79 1.60 0.32
CA VAL A 24 -7.00 0.84 -0.92
C VAL A 24 -7.27 -0.63 -0.60
N TYR A 25 -7.63 -1.42 -1.61
CA TYR A 25 -8.02 -2.82 -1.40
C TYR A 25 -7.16 -3.78 -2.20
N LYS A 26 -6.84 -4.93 -1.62
CA LYS A 26 -6.20 -6.06 -2.32
C LYS A 26 -7.06 -7.30 -2.28
N THR A 27 -6.81 -8.21 -3.22
CA THR A 27 -7.39 -9.56 -3.21
C THR A 27 -6.52 -10.50 -2.37
N LYS A 28 -7.02 -11.70 -2.05
CA LYS A 28 -6.30 -12.69 -1.24
C LYS A 28 -4.96 -13.14 -1.86
N THR A 29 -4.89 -13.21 -3.18
CA THR A 29 -3.78 -13.83 -3.93
C THR A 29 -3.16 -12.93 -4.98
N GLY A 30 -3.78 -11.79 -5.30
CA GLY A 30 -3.28 -10.88 -6.33
C GLY A 30 -2.14 -9.99 -5.86
N GLU A 31 -1.36 -9.50 -6.82
CA GLU A 31 -0.24 -8.57 -6.63
C GLU A 31 -0.62 -7.13 -6.96
N LYS A 32 -1.93 -6.85 -7.08
CA LYS A 32 -2.45 -5.52 -7.42
C LYS A 32 -3.32 -4.95 -6.31
N TYR A 33 -3.29 -3.64 -6.16
CA TYR A 33 -4.25 -2.90 -5.36
C TYR A 33 -5.35 -2.31 -6.24
N HIS A 34 -6.52 -2.13 -5.65
CA HIS A 34 -7.79 -1.93 -6.30
C HIS A 34 -8.58 -0.82 -5.58
N LYS A 35 -9.48 -0.17 -6.31
CA LYS A 35 -10.56 0.63 -5.72
C LYS A 35 -11.61 -0.28 -5.09
N GLU A 36 -12.37 0.23 -4.15
CA GLU A 36 -13.42 -0.51 -3.45
C GLU A 36 -14.40 -1.22 -4.38
N SER A 37 -14.80 -0.57 -5.47
CA SER A 37 -15.78 -1.05 -6.44
C SER A 37 -15.18 -1.92 -7.57
N CYS A 38 -13.97 -2.44 -7.41
CA CYS A 38 -13.36 -3.30 -8.42
C CYS A 38 -14.00 -4.70 -8.43
N ASN A 39 -14.39 -5.21 -9.61
CA ASN A 39 -15.01 -6.54 -9.75
C ASN A 39 -14.10 -7.69 -9.25
N TYR A 40 -12.78 -7.54 -9.27
CA TYR A 40 -11.85 -8.53 -8.71
C TYR A 40 -11.98 -8.71 -7.20
N LEU A 41 -12.60 -7.76 -6.50
CA LEU A 41 -12.82 -7.83 -5.05
C LEU A 41 -14.12 -8.57 -4.68
N LYS A 42 -14.91 -9.04 -5.65
CA LYS A 42 -16.20 -9.71 -5.41
C LYS A 42 -16.13 -10.86 -4.40
N TYR A 43 -15.04 -11.64 -4.43
CA TYR A 43 -14.85 -12.81 -3.57
C TYR A 43 -13.87 -12.58 -2.42
N SER A 44 -13.01 -11.57 -2.52
CA SER A 44 -12.01 -11.28 -1.48
C SER A 44 -11.65 -9.80 -1.49
N LYS A 45 -11.81 -9.13 -0.35
CA LYS A 45 -11.59 -7.70 -0.19
C LYS A 45 -10.85 -7.45 1.12
N PHE A 46 -9.59 -7.04 1.04
CA PHE A 46 -8.76 -6.70 2.20
C PHE A 46 -8.32 -5.25 2.11
N ALA A 47 -8.65 -4.46 3.13
CA ALA A 47 -8.19 -3.08 3.23
C ALA A 47 -6.70 -3.02 3.58
N ILE A 48 -5.98 -2.12 2.94
CA ILE A 48 -4.58 -1.81 3.18
C ILE A 48 -4.35 -0.33 2.92
N THR A 49 -3.39 0.30 3.59
CA THR A 49 -3.01 1.67 3.26
C THR A 49 -2.30 1.68 1.91
N LEU A 50 -2.44 2.78 1.15
CA LEU A 50 -1.74 2.93 -0.12
C LEU A 50 -0.22 2.84 0.10
N GLU A 51 0.28 3.45 1.17
CA GLU A 51 1.70 3.45 1.53
C GLU A 51 2.22 2.03 1.71
N ASP A 52 1.50 1.19 2.45
CA ASP A 52 1.85 -0.21 2.64
C ASP A 52 1.72 -1.00 1.33
N ALA A 53 0.70 -0.72 0.51
CA ALA A 53 0.55 -1.36 -0.79
C ALA A 53 1.78 -1.11 -1.67
N LEU A 54 2.25 0.13 -1.73
CA LEU A 54 3.46 0.50 -2.47
C LEU A 54 4.72 -0.10 -1.83
N ALA A 55 4.84 -0.06 -0.51
CA ALA A 55 5.97 -0.64 0.22
C ALA A 55 6.07 -2.16 0.03
N TYR A 56 4.92 -2.84 -0.13
CA TYR A 56 4.84 -4.26 -0.45
C TYR A 56 4.83 -4.53 -1.96
N GLY A 57 5.16 -3.57 -2.81
CA GLY A 57 5.31 -3.77 -4.26
C GLY A 57 4.02 -4.14 -4.99
N TYR A 58 2.85 -3.79 -4.46
CA TYR A 58 1.59 -3.96 -5.18
C TYR A 58 1.47 -2.94 -6.30
N GLU A 59 1.03 -3.40 -7.46
CA GLU A 59 0.80 -2.52 -8.62
C GLU A 59 -0.65 -2.02 -8.68
N ALA A 60 -0.87 -0.90 -9.34
CA ALA A 60 -2.23 -0.40 -9.58
C ALA A 60 -3.01 -1.35 -10.50
N CYS A 61 -4.25 -1.66 -10.14
CA CYS A 61 -5.13 -2.41 -11.02
C CYS A 61 -5.44 -1.62 -12.30
N LYS A 62 -5.01 -2.14 -13.46
CA LYS A 62 -5.24 -1.55 -14.78
C LYS A 62 -6.73 -1.43 -15.17
N VAL A 63 -7.58 -2.28 -14.61
CA VAL A 63 -9.03 -2.29 -14.89
C VAL A 63 -9.73 -1.18 -14.14
N CYS A 64 -9.52 -1.09 -12.82
CA CYS A 64 -10.22 -0.11 -12.02
C CYS A 64 -9.50 1.23 -11.87
N LYS A 65 -8.25 1.32 -12.34
CA LYS A 65 -7.40 2.53 -12.39
C LYS A 65 -7.52 3.38 -11.11
N PRO A 66 -7.12 2.83 -9.95
CA PRO A 66 -7.25 3.55 -8.69
C PRO A 66 -6.38 4.81 -8.72
N LEU A 67 -7.01 5.97 -8.44
CA LEU A 67 -6.30 7.24 -8.34
C LEU A 67 -5.64 7.33 -6.96
N TYR A 68 -4.32 7.50 -6.96
CA TYR A 68 -3.59 7.88 -5.75
C TYR A 68 -3.23 9.37 -5.84
N LYS A 69 -3.51 10.12 -4.78
CA LYS A 69 -3.14 11.54 -4.71
C LYS A 69 -1.64 11.64 -4.44
N THR A 70 -0.84 11.61 -5.50
CA THR A 70 0.48 12.22 -5.45
C THR A 70 0.26 13.73 -5.37
N SER A 71 0.43 14.34 -4.20
CA SER A 71 0.43 15.81 -4.04
C SER A 71 1.71 16.46 -4.60
N LYS A 72 2.25 15.87 -5.67
CA LYS A 72 3.15 16.50 -6.63
C LYS A 72 2.58 16.13 -8.00
N THR A 73 2.33 17.14 -8.83
CA THR A 73 1.92 17.00 -10.23
C THR A 73 0.41 16.83 -10.47
N ALA A 74 -0.39 17.74 -9.93
CA ALA A 74 -1.59 18.22 -10.62
C ALA A 74 -1.19 19.19 -11.76
N LEU A 75 -0.30 18.77 -12.66
CA LEU A 75 -0.07 19.38 -13.97
C LEU A 75 0.91 18.51 -14.77
N SER A 76 0.41 17.51 -15.48
CA SER A 76 0.94 17.05 -16.79
C SER A 76 0.09 15.88 -17.28
N SER A 77 -1.06 16.23 -17.83
CA SER A 77 -1.62 15.46 -18.91
C SER A 77 -0.67 15.58 -20.11
N SER A 78 0.03 14.52 -20.46
CA SER A 78 0.39 14.23 -21.85
C SER A 78 0.82 12.78 -21.98
N ASN A 79 0.26 12.16 -23.02
CA ASN A 79 0.41 10.77 -23.41
C ASN A 79 1.84 10.22 -23.27
N ALA A 80 2.00 9.22 -22.39
CA ALA A 80 3.05 8.22 -22.54
C ALA A 80 2.38 6.87 -22.80
N LYS A 81 2.31 6.49 -24.09
CA LYS A 81 2.29 5.07 -24.45
C LYS A 81 3.54 4.47 -23.80
N THR A 82 3.36 3.67 -22.76
CA THR A 82 4.38 2.76 -22.26
C THR A 82 3.96 1.38 -22.73
N ASP A 83 4.76 0.86 -23.64
CA ASP A 83 4.52 -0.40 -24.31
C ASP A 83 4.41 -1.56 -23.32
N ASN A 84 3.53 -2.47 -23.71
CA ASN A 84 3.33 -3.77 -23.09
C ASN A 84 4.66 -4.51 -22.94
N ASN A 85 5.00 -4.87 -21.71
CA ASN A 85 5.44 -6.24 -21.44
C ASN A 85 4.75 -6.74 -20.17
N ASN A 86 3.74 -7.58 -20.41
CA ASN A 86 3.24 -8.55 -19.47
C ASN A 86 4.41 -9.48 -19.11
N THR A 87 5.02 -9.26 -17.96
CA THR A 87 5.78 -10.34 -17.33
C THR A 87 5.42 -10.33 -15.87
N GLN A 88 4.63 -11.34 -15.51
CA GLN A 88 4.41 -11.77 -14.14
C GLN A 88 5.77 -11.83 -13.43
N SER A 89 6.05 -10.84 -12.57
CA SER A 89 7.29 -10.72 -11.78
C SER A 89 7.30 -11.76 -10.65
N LYS A 90 7.11 -13.02 -11.04
CA LYS A 90 7.30 -14.16 -10.19
C LYS A 90 8.79 -14.45 -10.22
N VAL A 91 9.46 -14.18 -9.11
CA VAL A 91 10.90 -14.45 -8.95
C VAL A 91 11.13 -15.91 -9.32
N SER A 92 12.13 -16.15 -10.18
CA SER A 92 12.47 -17.48 -10.70
C SER A 92 12.67 -18.49 -9.56
N THR A 93 13.30 -18.03 -8.49
CA THR A 93 13.56 -18.79 -7.26
C THR A 93 12.58 -18.42 -6.15
N ALA A 94 12.04 -19.43 -5.46
CA ALA A 94 11.25 -19.19 -4.27
C ALA A 94 12.17 -18.78 -3.12
N SER A 95 11.86 -17.67 -2.46
CA SER A 95 12.55 -17.19 -1.26
C SER A 95 11.64 -17.28 -0.03
N GLN A 96 12.24 -17.32 1.16
CA GLN A 96 11.47 -17.38 2.41
C GLN A 96 10.75 -16.05 2.65
N CYS A 97 9.46 -16.15 2.97
CA CYS A 97 8.59 -15.01 3.29
C CYS A 97 9.21 -14.10 4.37
N THR A 98 9.20 -12.80 4.10
CA THR A 98 9.74 -11.77 4.99
C THR A 98 8.82 -11.39 6.15
N GLY A 99 7.56 -11.83 6.12
CA GLY A 99 6.55 -11.54 7.15
C GLY A 99 6.85 -12.15 8.52
N LYS A 100 6.29 -11.55 9.58
CA LYS A 100 6.31 -12.07 10.95
C LYS A 100 4.90 -12.48 11.38
N THR A 101 4.77 -13.56 12.15
CA THR A 101 3.49 -13.98 12.74
C THR A 101 3.08 -13.04 13.87
N LYS A 102 1.83 -13.14 14.34
CA LYS A 102 1.34 -12.38 15.51
C LYS A 102 2.23 -12.57 16.76
N ALA A 103 2.86 -13.74 16.89
CA ALA A 103 3.82 -14.05 17.95
C ALA A 103 5.26 -13.56 17.67
N GLY A 104 5.47 -12.76 16.63
CA GLY A 104 6.76 -12.15 16.28
C GLY A 104 7.76 -13.05 15.54
N LYS A 105 7.50 -14.36 15.43
CA LYS A 105 8.38 -15.30 14.72
C LYS A 105 8.34 -15.08 13.21
N ARG A 106 9.47 -15.26 12.53
CA ARG A 106 9.57 -15.14 11.06
C ARG A 106 8.73 -16.23 10.36
N CYS A 107 8.04 -15.85 9.29
CA CYS A 107 7.23 -16.77 8.49
C CYS A 107 8.12 -17.82 7.81
N LYS A 108 7.75 -19.10 7.90
CA LYS A 108 8.50 -20.21 7.31
C LYS A 108 8.09 -20.54 5.87
N ARG A 109 7.07 -19.85 5.33
CA ARG A 109 6.54 -20.15 4.00
C ARG A 109 7.44 -19.59 2.90
N MET A 110 7.56 -20.31 1.81
CA MET A 110 8.27 -19.84 0.61
C MET A 110 7.32 -19.07 -0.30
N THR A 111 7.85 -18.10 -1.03
CA THR A 111 7.10 -17.30 -1.99
C THR A 111 7.96 -16.97 -3.20
N LYS A 112 7.31 -16.86 -4.36
CA LYS A 112 7.94 -16.33 -5.58
C LYS A 112 7.44 -14.92 -5.88
N ASN A 113 6.65 -14.32 -4.99
CA ASN A 113 6.13 -12.98 -5.20
C ASN A 113 7.30 -11.99 -5.17
N ALA A 114 7.29 -11.00 -6.06
CA ALA A 114 8.31 -9.95 -6.14
C ALA A 114 8.57 -9.26 -4.78
N ASN A 115 7.53 -9.14 -3.96
CA ASN A 115 7.59 -8.50 -2.66
C ASN A 115 8.17 -9.35 -1.52
N GLY A 116 8.53 -10.60 -1.80
CA GLY A 116 9.07 -11.51 -0.79
C GLY A 116 8.09 -11.88 0.33
N ARG A 117 6.78 -11.66 0.16
CA ARG A 117 5.73 -12.04 1.13
C ARG A 117 4.84 -13.14 0.56
N CYS A 118 4.40 -14.06 1.42
CA CYS A 118 3.46 -15.12 1.04
C CYS A 118 2.01 -14.62 1.18
N TYR A 119 1.04 -15.35 0.64
CA TYR A 119 -0.39 -14.95 0.62
C TYR A 119 -1.05 -14.77 2.01
N GLN A 120 -0.35 -15.08 3.11
CA GLN A 120 -0.82 -14.87 4.47
C GLN A 120 -0.29 -13.58 5.11
N HIS A 121 0.64 -12.89 4.44
CA HIS A 121 1.35 -11.72 4.93
C HIS A 121 1.29 -10.58 3.92
#